data_AF-A0A930LKN1-F1
#
_entry.id   AF-A0A930LKN1-F1
#
_cell.length_a   1.000
_cell.length_b   1.000
_cell.length_c   1.000
_cell.angle_alpha   90.00
_cell.angle_beta   90.00
_cell.angle_gamma   90.00
#
_symmetry.space_group_name_H-M   'P 1'
#
loop_
_entity.id
_entity.type
_entity.pdbx_description
1 polymer ?
#
loop_
_entity_poly.entity_id
_entity_poly.type
_entity_poly.pdbx_seq_one_letter_code
_entity_poly.pdbx_strand_id
1 'polypeptide(L)'
;MNLNKLFTALRQRKNTPAHNQQAKRRKRYTHALEQFLDGHQPAVRLGGVYTLANLADEWLTDASLPEQVRREEAQAIIDALTGCIRTTYPLAQNRQVLESDEAPEGYEGNFARDQVALREEQLVRRTVFMEFSRRLAAITKSNKADSEESQHAAPPISPIWADLRFNFGGAPIFYPLRQLHFQNADFASATFYGPADFFGATFRGDTSFSAAQFTADASFHSANFNDWVGFSAAHFAGAATFSGARFADAASFATVTFTGEADFSDAVFSATADFAVASFESDANFSRLNTAGIASFAAVTFDGKAVFTASTFHDEAHFAASVFNRPAVFSKSLFGGVARFAGVVTKQSAMFSNVRFAGAADFSGASFTQYEDFGGARFDGDATFSRASFIALPRTRYEMDFPQQANFGNATFAQDADFSKATFTAHVGFYKATFAREVSFNGASFEGAYFADATFSQKADFRQTSFAYVEPSFEALERRLQRARFSAQADPRDYLFEARPESPHGFSCGTAELLNRTFVLPLGAVLYDPGSWNEEKQEYTRISEPAQ
;
A
#
# COMPACT_ATOMS: atom_id res chain seq x y z
N MET A 1 -32.63 14.60 -7.93
CA MET A 1 -33.86 13.80 -8.17
C MET A 1 -35.09 14.66 -7.85
N ASN A 2 -36.23 14.52 -8.53
CA ASN A 2 -37.40 15.40 -8.32
C ASN A 2 -38.39 14.80 -7.28
N LEU A 3 -38.54 15.49 -6.15
CA LEU A 3 -39.37 15.09 -4.99
C LEU A 3 -40.81 14.69 -5.37
N ASN A 4 -41.43 15.37 -6.35
CA ASN A 4 -42.83 15.13 -6.73
C ASN A 4 -43.10 13.71 -7.27
N LYS A 5 -42.09 13.05 -7.86
CA LYS A 5 -42.24 11.65 -8.31
C LYS A 5 -42.34 10.67 -7.13
N LEU A 6 -41.67 10.95 -6.01
CA LEU A 6 -41.68 10.09 -4.82
C LEU A 6 -43.06 10.11 -4.14
N PHE A 7 -43.63 11.30 -3.94
CA PHE A 7 -44.96 11.49 -3.33
C PHE A 7 -46.10 10.84 -4.11
N THR A 8 -45.97 10.72 -5.43
CA THR A 8 -47.05 10.22 -6.30
C THR A 8 -47.21 8.69 -6.20
N ALA A 9 -46.12 7.94 -6.05
CA ALA A 9 -46.15 6.47 -5.98
C ALA A 9 -46.81 5.93 -4.70
N LEU A 10 -46.77 6.68 -3.59
CA LEU A 10 -47.19 6.22 -2.27
C LEU A 10 -48.72 6.20 -2.04
N ARG A 11 -49.52 6.82 -2.92
CA ARG A 11 -50.95 7.09 -2.65
C ARG A 11 -51.94 5.97 -2.99
N GLN A 12 -51.52 4.83 -3.56
CA GLN A 12 -52.46 3.81 -4.06
C GLN A 12 -52.23 2.38 -3.49
N ARG A 13 -53.00 1.98 -2.45
CA ARG A 13 -53.49 0.59 -2.16
C ARG A 13 -54.31 0.50 -0.85
N LYS A 14 -55.35 -0.37 -0.81
CA LYS A 14 -56.35 -0.69 0.25
C LYS A 14 -56.92 -2.12 0.01
N ASN A 15 -57.52 -2.91 0.91
CA ASN A 15 -57.87 -2.84 2.36
C ASN A 15 -57.97 -4.30 2.94
N THR A 16 -57.64 -4.53 4.23
CA THR A 16 -57.88 -5.76 5.07
C THR A 16 -57.30 -5.53 6.51
N PRO A 17 -57.47 -6.42 7.52
CA PRO A 17 -56.97 -6.15 8.88
C PRO A 17 -55.44 -5.95 8.99
N ALA A 18 -54.63 -6.80 8.39
CA ALA A 18 -53.17 -6.59 8.29
C ALA A 18 -52.85 -5.28 7.54
N HIS A 19 -53.67 -4.97 6.52
CA HIS A 19 -53.58 -3.71 5.77
C HIS A 19 -53.86 -2.46 6.61
N ASN A 20 -54.61 -2.55 7.73
CA ASN A 20 -54.81 -1.41 8.65
C ASN A 20 -53.53 -1.08 9.42
N GLN A 21 -52.77 -2.10 9.87
CA GLN A 21 -51.48 -1.89 10.53
C GLN A 21 -50.43 -1.37 9.55
N GLN A 22 -50.38 -1.94 8.33
CA GLN A 22 -49.55 -1.43 7.23
C GLN A 22 -49.92 0.01 6.85
N ALA A 23 -51.21 0.35 6.74
CA ALA A 23 -51.67 1.70 6.46
C ALA A 23 -51.31 2.68 7.58
N LYS A 24 -51.34 2.24 8.86
CA LYS A 24 -50.88 3.04 10.00
C LYS A 24 -49.36 3.26 9.97
N ARG A 25 -48.55 2.26 9.59
CA ARG A 25 -47.11 2.44 9.34
C ARG A 25 -46.87 3.42 8.19
N ARG A 26 -47.51 3.24 7.04
CA ARG A 26 -47.39 4.13 5.88
C ARG A 26 -47.79 5.58 6.19
N LYS A 27 -48.85 5.81 6.97
CA LYS A 27 -49.20 7.17 7.44
C LYS A 27 -48.13 7.78 8.34
N ARG A 28 -47.56 7.00 9.27
CA ARG A 28 -46.44 7.47 10.11
C ARG A 28 -45.18 7.73 9.29
N TYR A 29 -44.89 6.88 8.30
CA TYR A 29 -43.78 7.07 7.37
C TYR A 29 -43.89 8.39 6.60
N THR A 30 -45.05 8.67 5.96
CA THR A 30 -45.24 9.95 5.25
C THR A 30 -45.07 11.14 6.18
N HIS A 31 -45.65 11.10 7.38
CA HIS A 31 -45.53 12.21 8.33
C HIS A 31 -44.10 12.40 8.87
N ALA A 32 -43.37 11.31 9.15
CA ALA A 32 -41.98 11.37 9.58
C ALA A 32 -41.03 11.84 8.45
N LEU A 33 -41.36 11.52 7.20
CA LEU A 33 -40.64 12.01 6.02
C LEU A 33 -40.88 13.50 5.80
N GLU A 34 -42.12 13.99 5.93
CA GLU A 34 -42.46 15.42 5.94
C GLU A 34 -41.69 16.15 7.06
N GLN A 35 -41.67 15.60 8.29
CA GLN A 35 -40.90 16.16 9.39
C GLN A 35 -39.39 16.24 9.10
N PHE A 36 -38.82 15.23 8.45
CA PHE A 36 -37.39 15.13 8.15
C PHE A 36 -36.95 16.06 7.01
N LEU A 37 -37.75 16.17 5.95
CA LEU A 37 -37.44 16.95 4.75
C LEU A 37 -37.87 18.42 4.89
N ASP A 38 -39.09 18.67 5.36
CA ASP A 38 -39.73 19.99 5.35
C ASP A 38 -39.76 20.66 6.74
N GLY A 39 -39.27 19.98 7.78
CA GLY A 39 -39.26 20.50 9.16
C GLY A 39 -38.39 21.75 9.32
N HIS A 40 -38.99 22.92 9.53
CA HIS A 40 -38.28 24.20 9.69
C HIS A 40 -37.36 24.32 10.93
N GLN A 41 -37.33 23.31 11.80
CA GLN A 41 -36.52 23.31 13.03
C GLN A 41 -35.72 21.99 13.11
N PRO A 42 -34.43 22.02 13.50
CA PRO A 42 -33.60 20.81 13.56
C PRO A 42 -34.21 19.73 14.46
N ALA A 43 -34.80 20.12 15.59
CA ALA A 43 -35.48 19.20 16.51
C ALA A 43 -36.64 18.42 15.86
N VAL A 44 -37.40 19.05 14.95
CA VAL A 44 -38.48 18.39 14.20
C VAL A 44 -37.89 17.40 13.19
N ARG A 45 -36.82 17.80 12.47
CA ARG A 45 -36.14 16.92 11.51
C ARG A 45 -35.50 15.71 12.17
N LEU A 46 -34.86 15.90 13.33
CA LEU A 46 -34.33 14.83 14.16
C LEU A 46 -35.44 13.87 14.63
N GLY A 47 -36.60 14.40 15.06
CA GLY A 47 -37.79 13.60 15.38
C GLY A 47 -38.26 12.75 14.19
N GLY A 48 -38.22 13.30 12.98
CA GLY A 48 -38.43 12.57 11.73
C GLY A 48 -37.43 11.43 11.52
N VAL A 49 -36.12 11.69 11.66
CA VAL A 49 -35.06 10.66 11.55
C VAL A 49 -35.28 9.50 12.51
N TYR A 50 -35.48 9.78 13.81
CA TYR A 50 -35.72 8.73 14.81
C TYR A 50 -37.00 7.93 14.49
N THR A 51 -38.07 8.60 14.06
CA THR A 51 -39.33 7.93 13.71
C THR A 51 -39.17 7.04 12.47
N LEU A 52 -38.45 7.50 11.44
CA LEU A 52 -38.13 6.70 10.26
C LEU A 52 -37.27 5.48 10.61
N ALA A 53 -36.18 5.66 11.35
CA ALA A 53 -35.29 4.58 11.74
C ALA A 53 -36.01 3.51 12.59
N ASN A 54 -36.88 3.92 13.52
CA ASN A 54 -37.71 3.00 14.32
C ASN A 54 -38.80 2.31 13.48
N LEU A 55 -39.34 2.97 12.44
CA LEU A 55 -40.28 2.33 11.50
C LEU A 55 -39.60 1.25 10.65
N ALA A 56 -38.32 1.40 10.32
CA ALA A 56 -37.56 0.35 9.66
C ALA A 56 -37.41 -0.88 10.58
N ASP A 57 -37.08 -0.68 11.88
CA ASP A 57 -37.08 -1.78 12.86
C ASP A 57 -38.45 -2.47 12.96
N GLU A 58 -39.54 -1.69 13.03
CA GLU A 58 -40.91 -2.22 13.07
C GLU A 58 -41.30 -3.05 11.85
N TRP A 59 -40.77 -2.74 10.66
CA TRP A 59 -41.02 -3.53 9.45
C TRP A 59 -40.20 -4.82 9.45
N LEU A 60 -38.90 -4.74 9.75
CA LEU A 60 -38.00 -5.90 9.77
C LEU A 60 -38.41 -6.95 10.81
N THR A 61 -38.88 -6.51 11.98
CA THR A 61 -39.27 -7.40 13.09
C THR A 61 -40.69 -7.96 12.98
N ASP A 62 -41.49 -7.56 11.99
CA ASP A 62 -42.88 -8.00 11.87
C ASP A 62 -42.98 -9.44 11.33
N ALA A 63 -42.98 -10.42 12.22
CA ALA A 63 -43.10 -11.84 11.85
C ALA A 63 -44.43 -12.22 11.17
N SER A 64 -45.42 -11.32 11.06
CA SER A 64 -46.66 -11.58 10.31
C SER A 64 -46.53 -11.39 8.79
N LEU A 65 -45.40 -10.86 8.32
CA LEU A 65 -45.16 -10.53 6.91
C LEU A 65 -44.04 -11.38 6.29
N PRO A 66 -44.12 -11.72 4.99
CA PRO A 66 -43.03 -12.38 4.28
C PRO A 66 -41.74 -11.55 4.34
N GLU A 67 -40.59 -12.21 4.53
CA GLU A 67 -39.29 -11.55 4.69
C GLU A 67 -39.00 -10.51 3.60
N GLN A 68 -39.25 -10.87 2.34
CA GLN A 68 -39.08 -9.98 1.18
C GLN A 68 -39.85 -8.66 1.34
N VAL A 69 -41.11 -8.71 1.78
CA VAL A 69 -41.96 -7.51 1.97
C VAL A 69 -41.41 -6.64 3.11
N ARG A 70 -40.90 -7.26 4.17
CA ARG A 70 -40.26 -6.54 5.29
C ARG A 70 -38.99 -5.82 4.85
N ARG A 71 -38.14 -6.50 4.08
CA ARG A 71 -36.90 -5.96 3.52
C ARG A 71 -37.20 -4.82 2.54
N GLU A 72 -38.21 -4.97 1.67
CA GLU A 72 -38.64 -3.92 0.73
C GLU A 72 -39.15 -2.64 1.43
N GLU A 73 -40.07 -2.76 2.40
CA GLU A 73 -40.59 -1.59 3.13
C GLU A 73 -39.51 -0.92 4.01
N ALA A 74 -38.59 -1.70 4.60
CA ALA A 74 -37.45 -1.16 5.33
C ALA A 74 -36.44 -0.47 4.41
N GLN A 75 -36.08 -1.09 3.27
CA GLN A 75 -35.17 -0.50 2.28
C GLN A 75 -35.73 0.81 1.73
N ALA A 76 -37.04 0.91 1.48
CA ALA A 76 -37.66 2.17 1.06
C ALA A 76 -37.47 3.32 2.07
N ILE A 77 -37.38 3.00 3.38
CA ILE A 77 -37.05 3.99 4.42
C ILE A 77 -35.56 4.36 4.37
N ILE A 78 -34.66 3.39 4.17
CA ILE A 78 -33.23 3.65 4.00
C ILE A 78 -32.98 4.50 2.75
N ASP A 79 -33.65 4.22 1.64
CA ASP A 79 -33.56 4.97 0.38
C ASP A 79 -34.03 6.42 0.55
N ALA A 80 -35.04 6.67 1.38
CA ALA A 80 -35.51 8.01 1.71
C ALA A 80 -34.51 8.77 2.61
N LEU A 81 -33.98 8.12 3.64
CA LEU A 81 -32.97 8.68 4.55
C LEU A 81 -31.67 9.02 3.81
N THR A 82 -31.13 8.07 3.07
CA THR A 82 -29.93 8.24 2.22
C THR A 82 -30.18 9.18 1.03
N GLY A 83 -31.41 9.24 0.52
CA GLY A 83 -31.85 10.22 -0.46
C GLY A 83 -31.71 11.67 0.04
N CYS A 84 -31.97 11.92 1.33
CA CYS A 84 -31.71 13.22 1.95
C CYS A 84 -30.20 13.50 2.10
N ILE A 85 -29.40 12.52 2.54
CA ILE A 85 -27.94 12.65 2.62
C ILE A 85 -27.32 13.09 1.28
N ARG A 86 -27.83 12.53 0.17
CA ARG A 86 -27.42 12.86 -1.21
C ARG A 86 -27.95 14.20 -1.76
N THR A 87 -28.77 14.94 -1.01
CA THR A 87 -29.19 16.30 -1.45
C THR A 87 -28.03 17.28 -1.36
N THR A 88 -27.93 18.22 -2.31
CA THR A 88 -26.94 19.29 -2.26
C THR A 88 -27.17 20.19 -1.05
N TYR A 89 -26.08 20.71 -0.49
CA TYR A 89 -26.11 21.69 0.60
C TYR A 89 -25.01 22.74 0.38
N PRO A 90 -25.32 23.95 -0.13
CA PRO A 90 -24.30 24.89 -0.60
C PRO A 90 -23.24 25.27 0.45
N LEU A 91 -23.65 25.46 1.71
CA LEU A 91 -22.73 25.82 2.80
C LEU A 91 -21.70 24.73 3.12
N ALA A 92 -21.89 23.49 2.65
CA ALA A 92 -20.90 22.41 2.82
C ALA A 92 -19.56 22.77 2.15
N GLN A 93 -19.59 23.44 0.99
CA GLN A 93 -18.39 23.87 0.27
C GLN A 93 -17.55 24.86 1.11
N ASN A 94 -18.22 25.68 1.91
CA ASN A 94 -17.61 26.69 2.77
C ASN A 94 -17.29 26.15 4.18
N ARG A 95 -17.37 24.84 4.43
CA ARG A 95 -17.25 24.24 5.77
C ARG A 95 -16.00 24.71 6.52
N GLN A 96 -14.81 24.68 5.90
CA GLN A 96 -13.57 25.11 6.57
C GLN A 96 -13.61 26.58 7.01
N VAL A 97 -14.26 27.44 6.22
CA VAL A 97 -14.46 28.86 6.53
C VAL A 97 -15.54 29.05 7.59
N LEU A 98 -16.59 28.24 7.59
CA LEU A 98 -17.69 28.35 8.57
C LEU A 98 -17.37 27.65 9.91
N GLU A 99 -16.34 26.80 9.96
CA GLU A 99 -15.82 26.19 11.19
C GLU A 99 -14.74 27.05 11.88
N SER A 100 -14.35 28.22 11.34
CA SER A 100 -13.45 29.17 12.02
C SER A 100 -14.17 30.09 13.03
N ASP A 101 -13.42 30.62 13.99
CA ASP A 101 -13.94 31.52 15.03
C ASP A 101 -14.34 32.90 14.48
N GLU A 102 -13.58 33.42 13.52
CA GLU A 102 -13.78 34.74 12.90
C GLU A 102 -14.20 34.62 11.43
N ALA A 103 -14.97 35.59 10.96
CA ALA A 103 -15.37 35.70 9.56
C ALA A 103 -14.21 36.25 8.71
N PRO A 104 -13.88 35.67 7.56
CA PRO A 104 -12.85 36.23 6.68
C PRO A 104 -13.29 37.57 6.08
N GLU A 105 -12.32 38.43 5.77
CA GLU A 105 -12.58 39.67 5.03
C GLU A 105 -13.28 39.36 3.70
N GLY A 106 -14.38 40.06 3.42
CA GLY A 106 -15.17 39.86 2.20
C GLY A 106 -16.14 38.68 2.22
N TYR A 107 -16.43 38.06 3.36
CA TYR A 107 -17.47 37.02 3.44
C TYR A 107 -18.84 37.51 2.92
N GLU A 108 -19.36 36.88 1.86
CA GLU A 108 -20.69 37.16 1.33
C GLU A 108 -21.78 36.43 2.13
N GLY A 109 -22.57 37.18 2.92
CA GLY A 109 -23.73 36.64 3.62
C GLY A 109 -23.79 37.09 5.08
N ASN A 110 -24.40 36.26 5.94
CA ASN A 110 -24.41 36.47 7.38
C ASN A 110 -23.67 35.31 8.03
N PHE A 111 -22.37 35.48 8.23
CA PHE A 111 -21.45 34.45 8.73
C PHE A 111 -22.04 33.70 9.94
N ALA A 112 -22.43 34.40 11.00
CA ALA A 112 -22.97 33.79 12.21
C ALA A 112 -24.25 32.95 11.95
N ARG A 113 -25.12 33.40 11.05
CA ARG A 113 -26.32 32.64 10.64
C ARG A 113 -25.95 31.39 9.82
N ASP A 114 -25.00 31.52 8.90
CA ASP A 114 -24.56 30.45 8.02
C ASP A 114 -23.78 29.37 8.79
N GLN A 115 -22.98 29.76 9.80
CA GLN A 115 -22.36 28.83 10.75
C GLN A 115 -23.40 28.04 11.55
N VAL A 116 -24.47 28.70 12.03
CA VAL A 116 -25.56 28.00 12.74
C VAL A 116 -26.29 27.03 11.79
N ALA A 117 -26.65 27.48 10.59
CA ALA A 117 -27.30 26.63 9.59
C ALA A 117 -26.46 25.39 9.23
N LEU A 118 -25.14 25.57 9.03
CA LEU A 118 -24.22 24.46 8.76
C LEU A 118 -24.18 23.46 9.93
N ARG A 119 -24.01 23.94 11.17
CA ARG A 119 -23.98 23.10 12.38
C ARG A 119 -25.29 22.32 12.58
N GLU A 120 -26.43 22.95 12.29
CA GLU A 120 -27.74 22.31 12.36
C GLU A 120 -27.91 21.22 11.28
N GLU A 121 -27.50 21.47 10.04
CA GLU A 121 -27.57 20.46 8.96
C GLU A 121 -26.60 19.29 9.20
N GLN A 122 -25.38 19.59 9.68
CA GLN A 122 -24.41 18.59 10.13
C GLN A 122 -25.02 17.67 11.19
N LEU A 123 -25.67 18.24 12.22
CA LEU A 123 -26.32 17.47 13.28
C LEU A 123 -27.42 16.56 12.73
N VAL A 124 -28.32 17.09 11.88
CA VAL A 124 -29.42 16.31 11.30
C VAL A 124 -28.91 15.16 10.43
N ARG A 125 -28.00 15.43 9.49
CA ARG A 125 -27.48 14.41 8.56
C ARG A 125 -26.61 13.37 9.26
N ARG A 126 -25.73 13.80 10.17
CA ARG A 126 -24.91 12.89 10.98
C ARG A 126 -25.76 11.99 11.87
N THR A 127 -26.91 12.46 12.36
CA THR A 127 -27.83 11.61 13.15
C THR A 127 -28.37 10.42 12.36
N VAL A 128 -28.56 10.55 11.04
CA VAL A 128 -28.94 9.39 10.19
C VAL A 128 -27.86 8.31 10.24
N PHE A 129 -26.59 8.69 10.06
CA PHE A 129 -25.45 7.77 10.18
C PHE A 129 -25.30 7.17 11.59
N MET A 130 -25.55 7.96 12.63
CA MET A 130 -25.53 7.47 14.02
C MET A 130 -26.63 6.43 14.26
N GLU A 131 -27.84 6.64 13.75
CA GLU A 131 -28.95 5.70 13.89
C GLU A 131 -28.76 4.41 13.07
N PHE A 132 -28.09 4.47 11.93
CA PHE A 132 -27.64 3.27 11.20
C PHE A 132 -26.55 2.53 12.00
N SER A 133 -25.48 3.23 12.36
CA SER A 133 -24.35 2.70 13.14
C SER A 133 -24.79 2.04 14.45
N ARG A 134 -25.73 2.65 15.19
CA ARG A 134 -26.26 2.10 16.45
C ARG A 134 -26.88 0.70 16.29
N ARG A 135 -27.49 0.43 15.13
CA ARG A 135 -28.15 -0.85 14.83
C ARG A 135 -27.14 -1.88 14.31
N LEU A 136 -26.21 -1.45 13.46
CA LEU A 136 -25.13 -2.28 12.94
C LEU A 136 -24.12 -2.69 14.03
N ALA A 137 -23.86 -1.82 15.01
CA ALA A 137 -22.99 -2.11 16.16
C ALA A 137 -23.55 -3.20 17.10
N ALA A 138 -24.88 -3.41 17.13
CA ALA A 138 -25.49 -4.47 17.93
C ALA A 138 -25.09 -5.87 17.42
N ILE A 139 -24.94 -6.02 16.10
CA ILE A 139 -24.49 -7.26 15.43
C ILE A 139 -23.07 -7.66 15.88
N THR A 140 -22.21 -6.67 16.16
CA THR A 140 -20.85 -6.92 16.71
C THR A 140 -20.88 -7.54 18.11
N LYS A 141 -21.93 -7.29 18.91
CA LYS A 141 -22.06 -7.83 20.26
C LYS A 141 -22.71 -9.22 20.28
N SER A 142 -23.72 -9.48 19.44
CA SER A 142 -24.31 -10.82 19.34
C SER A 142 -23.28 -11.87 18.92
N ASN A 143 -22.43 -11.56 17.95
CA ASN A 143 -21.44 -12.51 17.43
C ASN A 143 -20.23 -12.73 18.36
N LYS A 144 -20.14 -12.00 19.48
CA LYS A 144 -19.15 -12.23 20.56
C LYS A 144 -19.78 -12.82 21.83
N ALA A 145 -21.10 -12.89 21.92
CA ALA A 145 -21.82 -13.39 23.10
C ALA A 145 -21.86 -14.93 23.20
N ASP A 146 -21.26 -15.66 22.26
CA ASP A 146 -20.96 -17.08 22.40
C ASP A 146 -19.74 -17.35 23.33
N SER A 147 -19.13 -16.28 23.87
CA SER A 147 -18.20 -16.36 25.00
C SER A 147 -18.62 -15.41 26.13
N GLU A 148 -18.91 -16.01 27.29
CA GLU A 148 -19.22 -15.42 28.61
C GLU A 148 -20.64 -14.85 28.83
N GLU A 149 -21.37 -15.49 29.75
CA GLU A 149 -22.66 -15.06 30.26
C GLU A 149 -22.57 -13.72 30.99
N SER A 150 -23.43 -12.76 30.64
CA SER A 150 -23.80 -11.68 31.55
C SER A 150 -25.28 -11.34 31.43
N GLN A 151 -25.98 -11.41 32.56
CA GLN A 151 -27.42 -11.22 32.62
C GLN A 151 -27.77 -9.73 32.68
N HIS A 152 -28.91 -9.36 32.07
CA HIS A 152 -29.50 -8.00 32.00
C HIS A 152 -28.89 -7.05 30.95
N ALA A 153 -29.21 -7.30 29.68
CA ALA A 153 -29.15 -6.30 28.62
C ALA A 153 -30.49 -6.25 27.86
N ALA A 154 -30.81 -5.09 27.28
CA ALA A 154 -31.98 -4.88 26.42
C ALA A 154 -31.97 -5.87 25.21
N PRO A 155 -33.15 -6.23 24.64
CA PRO A 155 -33.23 -7.26 23.61
C PRO A 155 -32.32 -6.95 22.41
N PRO A 156 -31.64 -7.96 21.84
CA PRO A 156 -30.65 -7.74 20.79
C PRO A 156 -31.30 -7.13 19.55
N ILE A 157 -30.84 -5.93 19.19
CA ILE A 157 -31.26 -5.24 17.96
C ILE A 157 -30.69 -6.03 16.77
N SER A 158 -31.54 -6.23 15.77
CA SER A 158 -31.60 -7.50 15.05
C SER A 158 -30.56 -7.65 13.93
N PRO A 159 -30.06 -8.87 13.64
CA PRO A 159 -29.18 -9.16 12.49
C PRO A 159 -29.80 -8.89 11.10
N ILE A 160 -31.02 -8.37 11.05
CA ILE A 160 -31.83 -8.16 9.84
C ILE A 160 -31.42 -6.87 9.08
N TRP A 161 -30.69 -5.94 9.72
CA TRP A 161 -30.16 -4.75 9.03
C TRP A 161 -28.97 -5.06 8.10
N ALA A 162 -28.38 -6.26 8.20
CA ALA A 162 -27.21 -6.67 7.41
C ALA A 162 -27.49 -6.74 5.89
N ASP A 163 -28.72 -7.07 5.50
CA ASP A 163 -29.12 -7.28 4.10
C ASP A 163 -29.56 -6.01 3.38
N LEU A 164 -29.57 -4.87 4.08
CA LEU A 164 -29.96 -3.57 3.51
C LEU A 164 -28.78 -2.91 2.80
N ARG A 165 -29.07 -2.04 1.83
CA ARG A 165 -28.06 -1.29 1.06
C ARG A 165 -28.10 0.19 1.43
N PHE A 166 -26.93 0.82 1.53
CA PHE A 166 -26.82 2.19 2.03
C PHE A 166 -26.12 3.06 0.98
N ASN A 167 -26.92 3.67 0.09
CA ASN A 167 -26.42 4.45 -1.04
C ASN A 167 -26.20 5.93 -0.68
N PHE A 168 -24.96 6.28 -0.41
CA PHE A 168 -24.44 7.63 -0.23
C PHE A 168 -23.76 8.17 -1.50
N GLY A 169 -23.94 7.51 -2.65
CA GLY A 169 -23.26 7.86 -3.90
C GLY A 169 -23.57 9.29 -4.34
N GLY A 170 -22.52 10.05 -4.67
CA GLY A 170 -22.63 11.48 -5.00
C GLY A 170 -23.01 12.41 -3.84
N ALA A 171 -23.02 11.93 -2.58
CA ALA A 171 -23.42 12.77 -1.45
C ALA A 171 -22.37 13.83 -1.08
N PRO A 172 -22.80 15.05 -0.70
CA PRO A 172 -21.97 15.97 0.06
C PRO A 172 -21.92 15.53 1.54
N ILE A 173 -20.76 15.07 1.99
CA ILE A 173 -20.48 14.75 3.38
C ILE A 173 -19.63 15.87 3.96
N PHE A 174 -20.01 16.41 5.12
CA PHE A 174 -19.38 17.62 5.70
C PHE A 174 -19.39 17.56 7.23
N TYR A 175 -19.23 16.36 7.78
CA TYR A 175 -19.28 16.06 9.21
C TYR A 175 -18.53 14.75 9.51
N PRO A 176 -17.97 14.58 10.73
CA PRO A 176 -17.16 13.42 11.08
C PRO A 176 -17.99 12.14 11.28
N LEU A 177 -17.47 11.02 10.78
CA LEU A 177 -18.05 9.67 10.83
C LEU A 177 -17.20 8.69 11.69
N ARG A 178 -16.38 9.24 12.60
CA ARG A 178 -15.56 8.55 13.61
C ARG A 178 -16.32 7.42 14.31
N GLN A 179 -15.67 6.25 14.41
CA GLN A 179 -16.12 5.09 15.19
C GLN A 179 -17.52 4.56 14.84
N LEU A 180 -18.03 4.88 13.64
CA LEU A 180 -19.31 4.39 13.16
C LEU A 180 -19.19 3.01 12.50
N HIS A 181 -20.28 2.26 12.56
CA HIS A 181 -20.43 0.97 11.89
C HIS A 181 -21.21 1.17 10.59
N PHE A 182 -20.71 0.56 9.51
CA PHE A 182 -21.27 0.61 8.17
C PHE A 182 -21.53 -0.81 7.67
N GLN A 183 -22.53 -0.94 6.79
CA GLN A 183 -22.89 -2.16 6.10
C GLN A 183 -23.18 -1.81 4.65
N ASN A 184 -22.64 -2.55 3.67
CA ASN A 184 -22.95 -2.40 2.24
C ASN A 184 -22.97 -0.93 1.78
N ALA A 185 -21.94 -0.17 2.14
CA ALA A 185 -21.96 1.29 2.09
C ALA A 185 -21.34 1.82 0.79
N ASP A 186 -22.16 2.47 -0.03
CA ASP A 186 -21.76 3.01 -1.31
C ASP A 186 -21.59 4.54 -1.21
N PHE A 187 -20.34 4.99 -1.12
CA PHE A 187 -19.90 6.39 -1.20
C PHE A 187 -19.32 6.73 -2.58
N ALA A 188 -19.62 5.97 -3.64
CA ALA A 188 -19.07 6.23 -4.96
C ALA A 188 -19.38 7.67 -5.44
N SER A 189 -18.35 8.37 -5.93
CA SER A 189 -18.41 9.78 -6.34
C SER A 189 -18.89 10.77 -5.26
N ALA A 190 -18.93 10.39 -3.98
CA ALA A 190 -19.26 11.32 -2.88
C ALA A 190 -18.15 12.38 -2.71
N THR A 191 -18.52 13.55 -2.20
CA THR A 191 -17.56 14.63 -1.88
C THR A 191 -17.55 14.90 -0.39
N PHE A 192 -16.38 14.70 0.23
CA PHE A 192 -16.11 14.99 1.62
C PHE A 192 -15.51 16.40 1.73
N TYR A 193 -16.35 17.36 2.12
CA TYR A 193 -15.95 18.75 2.30
C TYR A 193 -15.36 18.99 3.68
N GLY A 194 -14.17 19.62 3.70
CA GLY A 194 -13.36 19.76 4.91
C GLY A 194 -12.90 18.40 5.45
N PRO A 195 -12.35 18.34 6.68
CA PRO A 195 -11.75 17.13 7.22
C PRO A 195 -12.74 15.94 7.24
N ALA A 196 -12.37 14.86 6.55
CA ALA A 196 -13.11 13.62 6.50
C ALA A 196 -12.57 12.67 7.58
N ASP A 197 -13.42 12.19 8.48
CA ASP A 197 -12.93 11.40 9.60
C ASP A 197 -13.74 10.13 9.82
N PHE A 198 -13.08 9.01 9.58
CA PHE A 198 -13.49 7.63 9.78
C PHE A 198 -12.58 6.91 10.79
N PHE A 199 -11.89 7.63 11.68
CA PHE A 199 -11.06 7.06 12.74
C PHE A 199 -11.80 5.95 13.48
N GLY A 200 -11.22 4.74 13.52
CA GLY A 200 -11.81 3.57 14.18
C GLY A 200 -13.16 3.12 13.64
N ALA A 201 -13.58 3.54 12.45
CA ALA A 201 -14.81 3.07 11.81
C ALA A 201 -14.71 1.58 11.46
N THR A 202 -15.86 0.91 11.36
CA THR A 202 -15.96 -0.50 10.96
C THR A 202 -16.90 -0.65 9.78
N PHE A 203 -16.40 -1.18 8.68
CA PHE A 203 -17.14 -1.45 7.45
C PHE A 203 -17.34 -2.96 7.29
N ARG A 204 -18.57 -3.35 6.95
CA ARG A 204 -18.99 -4.72 6.68
C ARG A 204 -19.73 -4.79 5.35
N GLY A 205 -19.59 -5.90 4.63
CA GLY A 205 -19.99 -6.01 3.24
C GLY A 205 -19.30 -5.00 2.32
N ASP A 206 -19.46 -5.22 1.02
CA ASP A 206 -18.81 -4.46 -0.03
C ASP A 206 -19.01 -2.94 0.16
N THR A 207 -17.90 -2.22 0.25
CA THR A 207 -17.88 -0.77 0.49
C THR A 207 -17.18 -0.05 -0.65
N SER A 208 -17.82 0.95 -1.24
CA SER A 208 -17.26 1.73 -2.35
C SER A 208 -16.99 3.17 -1.96
N PHE A 209 -15.77 3.63 -2.21
CA PHE A 209 -15.34 5.02 -2.26
C PHE A 209 -14.85 5.38 -3.67
N SER A 210 -15.18 4.59 -4.71
CA SER A 210 -14.66 4.80 -6.05
C SER A 210 -15.05 6.18 -6.60
N ALA A 211 -14.09 6.89 -7.20
CA ALA A 211 -14.21 8.29 -7.63
C ALA A 211 -14.61 9.32 -6.54
N ALA A 212 -14.59 8.95 -5.25
CA ALA A 212 -14.86 9.89 -4.16
C ALA A 212 -13.78 10.99 -4.08
N GLN A 213 -14.19 12.17 -3.61
CA GLN A 213 -13.37 13.38 -3.55
C GLN A 213 -13.22 13.83 -2.10
N PHE A 214 -12.00 13.81 -1.57
CA PHE A 214 -11.68 14.29 -0.21
C PHE A 214 -10.98 15.64 -0.34
N THR A 215 -11.69 16.74 -0.03
CA THR A 215 -11.21 18.11 -0.32
C THR A 215 -10.22 18.66 0.72
N ALA A 216 -9.87 17.86 1.71
CA ALA A 216 -8.97 18.16 2.82
C ALA A 216 -8.49 16.84 3.43
N ASP A 217 -7.86 16.89 4.60
CA ASP A 217 -7.34 15.70 5.29
C ASP A 217 -8.42 14.64 5.52
N ALA A 218 -8.08 13.38 5.26
CA ALA A 218 -8.94 12.22 5.39
C ALA A 218 -8.31 11.17 6.32
N SER A 219 -8.96 10.87 7.44
CA SER A 219 -8.49 9.86 8.39
C SER A 219 -9.33 8.59 8.32
N PHE A 220 -8.70 7.49 7.96
CA PHE A 220 -9.15 6.10 8.14
C PHE A 220 -8.27 5.39 9.17
N HIS A 221 -7.59 6.13 10.05
CA HIS A 221 -6.67 5.58 11.04
C HIS A 221 -7.38 4.55 11.93
N SER A 222 -6.78 3.37 12.09
CA SER A 222 -7.37 2.23 12.81
C SER A 222 -8.77 1.79 12.32
N ALA A 223 -9.19 2.15 11.10
CA ALA A 223 -10.44 1.64 10.51
C ALA A 223 -10.34 0.15 10.16
N ASN A 224 -11.47 -0.55 10.19
CA ASN A 224 -11.56 -1.98 9.89
C ASN A 224 -12.52 -2.19 8.71
N PHE A 225 -12.02 -2.76 7.62
CA PHE A 225 -12.79 -3.18 6.45
C PHE A 225 -12.83 -4.71 6.46
N ASN A 226 -13.99 -5.28 6.80
CA ASN A 226 -14.13 -6.73 7.01
C ASN A 226 -14.39 -7.53 5.73
N ASP A 227 -14.72 -6.83 4.65
CA ASP A 227 -15.11 -7.35 3.34
C ASP A 227 -14.52 -6.40 2.27
N TRP A 228 -14.80 -6.62 0.98
CA TRP A 228 -14.19 -5.85 -0.12
C TRP A 228 -14.35 -4.32 0.04
N VAL A 229 -13.27 -3.58 -0.27
CA VAL A 229 -13.32 -2.11 -0.34
C VAL A 229 -12.62 -1.56 -1.58
N GLY A 230 -13.29 -0.64 -2.29
CA GLY A 230 -12.74 0.04 -3.47
C GLY A 230 -12.63 1.55 -3.30
N PHE A 231 -11.41 2.09 -3.35
CA PHE A 231 -11.07 3.51 -3.48
C PHE A 231 -10.70 3.89 -4.92
N SER A 232 -11.02 3.06 -5.90
CA SER A 232 -10.49 3.20 -7.26
C SER A 232 -10.86 4.55 -7.89
N ALA A 233 -9.88 5.24 -8.46
CA ALA A 233 -10.01 6.62 -8.98
C ALA A 233 -10.50 7.68 -7.96
N ALA A 234 -10.46 7.42 -6.65
CA ALA A 234 -10.68 8.44 -5.63
C ALA A 234 -9.52 9.46 -5.61
N HIS A 235 -9.79 10.65 -5.08
CA HIS A 235 -8.81 11.72 -4.98
C HIS A 235 -8.75 12.31 -3.56
N PHE A 236 -7.53 12.39 -3.02
CA PHE A 236 -7.23 12.93 -1.71
C PHE A 236 -6.40 14.21 -1.84
N ALA A 237 -7.06 15.36 -1.70
CA ALA A 237 -6.43 16.67 -1.84
C ALA A 237 -5.56 17.04 -0.62
N GLY A 238 -5.99 16.64 0.59
CA GLY A 238 -5.22 16.77 1.83
C GLY A 238 -4.51 15.47 2.23
N ALA A 239 -3.97 15.41 3.45
CA ALA A 239 -3.28 14.23 3.95
C ALA A 239 -4.24 13.04 4.16
N ALA A 240 -3.85 11.84 3.74
CA ALA A 240 -4.67 10.63 3.80
C ALA A 240 -4.06 9.60 4.76
N THR A 241 -4.65 9.42 5.93
CA THR A 241 -4.13 8.53 6.98
C THR A 241 -4.90 7.21 7.04
N PHE A 242 -4.27 6.13 6.63
CA PHE A 242 -4.72 4.74 6.76
C PHE A 242 -3.89 3.96 7.80
N SER A 243 -3.09 4.62 8.65
CA SER A 243 -2.20 3.91 9.58
C SER A 243 -2.96 3.06 10.59
N GLY A 244 -2.45 1.86 10.83
CA GLY A 244 -3.10 0.82 11.63
C GLY A 244 -4.44 0.30 11.07
N ALA A 245 -4.88 0.73 9.87
CA ALA A 245 -6.10 0.23 9.26
C ALA A 245 -5.96 -1.25 8.87
N ARG A 246 -7.09 -1.96 8.88
CA ARG A 246 -7.16 -3.39 8.61
C ARG A 246 -8.12 -3.68 7.48
N PHE A 247 -7.64 -4.43 6.50
CA PHE A 247 -8.38 -4.92 5.35
C PHE A 247 -8.40 -6.45 5.45
N ALA A 248 -9.56 -7.03 5.74
CA ALA A 248 -9.73 -8.47 5.92
C ALA A 248 -9.93 -9.21 4.58
N ASP A 249 -10.43 -8.50 3.56
CA ASP A 249 -10.60 -8.97 2.19
C ASP A 249 -9.91 -7.98 1.22
N ALA A 250 -10.05 -8.20 -0.08
CA ALA A 250 -9.36 -7.45 -1.13
C ALA A 250 -9.71 -5.94 -1.09
N ALA A 251 -8.66 -5.13 -1.17
CA ALA A 251 -8.75 -3.67 -1.15
C ALA A 251 -8.11 -3.07 -2.40
N SER A 252 -8.89 -2.32 -3.19
CA SER A 252 -8.42 -1.64 -4.39
C SER A 252 -8.25 -0.14 -4.17
N PHE A 253 -7.02 0.32 -4.32
CA PHE A 253 -6.57 1.69 -4.45
C PHE A 253 -6.10 1.99 -5.88
N ALA A 254 -6.50 1.17 -6.86
CA ALA A 254 -6.09 1.33 -8.25
C ALA A 254 -6.48 2.70 -8.81
N THR A 255 -5.58 3.32 -9.57
CA THR A 255 -5.75 4.66 -10.16
C THR A 255 -6.13 5.77 -9.17
N VAL A 256 -5.90 5.60 -7.86
CA VAL A 256 -6.13 6.66 -6.85
C VAL A 256 -5.08 7.78 -6.97
N THR A 257 -5.45 9.01 -6.64
CA THR A 257 -4.51 10.14 -6.55
C THR A 257 -4.44 10.66 -5.12
N PHE A 258 -3.25 10.60 -4.52
CA PHE A 258 -2.91 11.26 -3.26
C PHE A 258 -2.10 12.52 -3.55
N THR A 259 -2.72 13.70 -3.44
CA THR A 259 -2.02 14.99 -3.58
C THR A 259 -1.31 15.37 -2.30
N GLY A 260 -1.97 15.18 -1.14
CA GLY A 260 -1.34 15.29 0.18
C GLY A 260 -0.57 14.02 0.59
N GLU A 261 0.10 14.08 1.74
CA GLU A 261 0.86 12.93 2.28
C GLU A 261 -0.04 11.71 2.51
N ALA A 262 0.45 10.51 2.20
CA ALA A 262 -0.29 9.26 2.35
C ALA A 262 0.38 8.35 3.40
N ASP A 263 -0.31 8.03 4.49
CA ASP A 263 0.22 7.20 5.58
C ASP A 263 -0.52 5.86 5.71
N PHE A 264 0.12 4.80 5.21
CA PHE A 264 -0.29 3.40 5.34
C PHE A 264 0.59 2.64 6.36
N SER A 265 1.27 3.34 7.28
CA SER A 265 2.14 2.66 8.25
C SER A 265 1.36 1.77 9.23
N ASP A 266 1.93 0.61 9.56
CA ASP A 266 1.25 -0.46 10.34
C ASP A 266 -0.09 -0.95 9.76
N ALA A 267 -0.44 -0.62 8.51
CA ALA A 267 -1.64 -1.15 7.87
C ALA A 267 -1.50 -2.64 7.55
N VAL A 268 -2.61 -3.38 7.66
CA VAL A 268 -2.65 -4.84 7.47
C VAL A 268 -3.64 -5.21 6.38
N PHE A 269 -3.17 -5.89 5.35
CA PHE A 269 -3.96 -6.43 4.25
C PHE A 269 -3.95 -7.95 4.29
N SER A 270 -5.11 -8.55 4.59
CA SER A 270 -5.24 -10.00 4.79
C SER A 270 -5.47 -10.77 3.48
N ALA A 271 -5.82 -10.05 2.41
CA ALA A 271 -5.95 -10.52 1.04
C ALA A 271 -5.21 -9.55 0.10
N THR A 272 -5.64 -9.44 -1.17
CA THR A 272 -5.01 -8.58 -2.18
C THR A 272 -5.05 -7.09 -1.81
N ALA A 273 -3.91 -6.42 -1.93
CA ALA A 273 -3.76 -4.98 -1.80
C ALA A 273 -3.36 -4.40 -3.16
N ASP A 274 -4.29 -3.76 -3.88
CA ASP A 274 -4.07 -3.31 -5.25
C ASP A 274 -3.96 -1.79 -5.34
N PHE A 275 -2.74 -1.27 -5.47
CA PHE A 275 -2.42 0.13 -5.72
C PHE A 275 -2.04 0.39 -7.19
N ALA A 276 -2.32 -0.52 -8.13
CA ALA A 276 -1.84 -0.39 -9.51
C ALA A 276 -2.23 0.96 -10.15
N VAL A 277 -1.27 1.59 -10.85
CA VAL A 277 -1.46 2.88 -11.54
C VAL A 277 -1.89 4.04 -10.60
N ALA A 278 -1.69 3.92 -9.29
CA ALA A 278 -1.85 5.03 -8.35
C ALA A 278 -0.81 6.15 -8.57
N SER A 279 -1.15 7.36 -8.12
CA SER A 279 -0.25 8.51 -8.07
C SER A 279 -0.12 9.05 -6.63
N PHE A 280 1.11 9.24 -6.18
CA PHE A 280 1.46 9.84 -4.88
C PHE A 280 2.27 11.10 -5.13
N GLU A 281 1.62 12.26 -5.10
CA GLU A 281 2.22 13.55 -5.45
C GLU A 281 3.08 14.12 -4.30
N SER A 282 2.78 13.69 -3.06
CA SER A 282 3.53 13.97 -1.82
C SER A 282 4.12 12.68 -1.20
N ASP A 283 4.81 12.80 -0.06
CA ASP A 283 5.44 11.67 0.64
C ASP A 283 4.43 10.55 0.98
N ALA A 284 4.84 9.30 0.74
CA ALA A 284 4.03 8.10 0.96
C ALA A 284 4.73 7.12 1.90
N ASN A 285 4.09 6.82 3.03
CA ASN A 285 4.64 6.01 4.12
C ASN A 285 3.91 4.67 4.25
N PHE A 286 4.57 3.59 3.85
CA PHE A 286 4.16 2.19 4.01
C PHE A 286 5.05 1.45 5.03
N SER A 287 5.69 2.16 5.96
CA SER A 287 6.58 1.54 6.96
C SER A 287 5.82 0.54 7.82
N ARG A 288 6.37 -0.67 8.01
CA ARG A 288 5.71 -1.77 8.74
C ARG A 288 4.37 -2.21 8.13
N LEU A 289 4.11 -1.89 6.86
CA LEU A 289 3.01 -2.47 6.08
C LEU A 289 3.12 -4.00 6.12
N ASN A 290 1.99 -4.68 6.36
CA ASN A 290 1.91 -6.13 6.37
C ASN A 290 0.86 -6.59 5.36
N THR A 291 1.28 -7.30 4.30
CA THR A 291 0.34 -7.94 3.36
C THR A 291 0.47 -9.46 3.44
N ALA A 292 -0.66 -10.14 3.63
CA ALA A 292 -0.75 -11.60 3.62
C ALA A 292 -0.98 -12.13 2.19
N GLY A 293 -1.76 -11.41 1.38
CA GLY A 293 -1.92 -11.67 -0.06
C GLY A 293 -1.07 -10.75 -0.94
N ILE A 294 -1.29 -10.88 -2.26
CA ILE A 294 -0.56 -10.12 -3.29
C ILE A 294 -0.66 -8.62 -3.06
N ALA A 295 0.49 -7.93 -3.08
CA ALA A 295 0.57 -6.48 -3.02
C ALA A 295 1.02 -5.90 -4.38
N SER A 296 0.13 -5.22 -5.07
CA SER A 296 0.39 -4.62 -6.38
C SER A 296 0.65 -3.12 -6.26
N PHE A 297 1.85 -2.69 -6.62
CA PHE A 297 2.29 -1.31 -6.85
C PHE A 297 2.76 -1.14 -8.32
N ALA A 298 2.23 -1.96 -9.23
CA ALA A 298 2.62 -1.96 -10.63
C ALA A 298 2.25 -0.62 -11.31
N ALA A 299 3.18 -0.07 -12.09
CA ALA A 299 3.05 1.21 -12.80
C ALA A 299 2.62 2.41 -11.91
N VAL A 300 2.90 2.38 -10.60
CA VAL A 300 2.67 3.51 -9.68
C VAL A 300 3.68 4.62 -9.91
N THR A 301 3.26 5.88 -9.76
CA THR A 301 4.17 7.04 -9.72
C THR A 301 4.24 7.62 -8.32
N PHE A 302 5.46 7.79 -7.81
CA PHE A 302 5.77 8.48 -6.55
C PHE A 302 6.58 9.76 -6.84
N ASP A 303 5.93 10.92 -6.77
CA ASP A 303 6.58 12.24 -6.85
C ASP A 303 7.13 12.72 -5.50
N GLY A 304 6.55 12.24 -4.39
CA GLY A 304 7.15 12.30 -3.06
C GLY A 304 8.00 11.07 -2.71
N LYS A 305 8.66 11.08 -1.55
CA LYS A 305 9.46 9.95 -1.08
C LYS A 305 8.55 8.76 -0.74
N ALA A 306 8.99 7.55 -1.07
CA ALA A 306 8.23 6.33 -0.83
C ALA A 306 8.95 5.44 0.20
N VAL A 307 8.33 5.16 1.35
CA VAL A 307 8.96 4.42 2.45
C VAL A 307 8.25 3.10 2.71
N PHE A 308 8.91 1.99 2.43
CA PHE A 308 8.49 0.62 2.72
C PHE A 308 9.46 -0.01 3.73
N THR A 309 9.79 0.69 4.82
CA THR A 309 10.80 0.25 5.78
C THR A 309 10.22 -0.75 6.79
N ALA A 310 10.92 -1.88 6.98
CA ALA A 310 10.52 -2.98 7.85
C ALA A 310 9.11 -3.54 7.56
N SER A 311 8.69 -3.47 6.30
CA SER A 311 7.42 -4.00 5.78
C SER A 311 7.56 -5.49 5.45
N THR A 312 6.45 -6.24 5.47
CA THR A 312 6.43 -7.67 5.17
C THR A 312 5.35 -7.99 4.14
N PHE A 313 5.78 -8.49 2.99
CA PHE A 313 4.91 -9.00 1.93
C PHE A 313 5.00 -10.53 1.99
N HIS A 314 3.96 -11.24 2.43
CA HIS A 314 4.03 -12.69 2.66
C HIS A 314 3.93 -13.47 1.34
N ASP A 315 3.06 -13.00 0.45
CA ASP A 315 2.87 -13.48 -0.92
C ASP A 315 3.67 -12.59 -1.90
N GLU A 316 3.32 -12.58 -3.19
CA GLU A 316 3.97 -11.77 -4.21
C GLU A 316 3.82 -10.24 -3.98
N ALA A 317 4.87 -9.48 -4.33
CA ALA A 317 4.86 -8.03 -4.34
C ALA A 317 5.31 -7.49 -5.70
N HIS A 318 4.45 -6.73 -6.38
CA HIS A 318 4.67 -6.28 -7.76
C HIS A 318 4.91 -4.77 -7.82
N PHE A 319 6.13 -4.34 -8.08
CA PHE A 319 6.52 -2.94 -8.33
C PHE A 319 6.84 -2.67 -9.80
N ALA A 320 6.59 -3.64 -10.69
CA ALA A 320 7.02 -3.58 -12.09
C ALA A 320 6.54 -2.30 -12.79
N ALA A 321 7.47 -1.69 -13.55
CA ALA A 321 7.29 -0.41 -14.24
C ALA A 321 6.88 0.80 -13.37
N SER A 322 7.02 0.74 -12.03
CA SER A 322 6.78 1.91 -11.18
C SER A 322 7.92 2.94 -11.26
N VAL A 323 7.58 4.22 -11.03
CA VAL A 323 8.51 5.35 -11.12
C VAL A 323 8.62 6.04 -9.77
N PHE A 324 9.83 6.14 -9.23
CA PHE A 324 10.17 6.85 -8.01
C PHE A 324 10.98 8.11 -8.35
N ASN A 325 10.36 9.29 -8.25
CA ASN A 325 11.00 10.56 -8.55
C ASN A 325 11.79 11.14 -7.36
N ARG A 326 11.60 10.56 -6.18
CA ARG A 326 12.28 10.84 -4.89
C ARG A 326 12.77 9.52 -4.26
N PRO A 327 13.49 9.53 -3.12
CA PRO A 327 14.11 8.32 -2.60
C PRO A 327 13.09 7.24 -2.26
N ALA A 328 13.40 6.02 -2.66
CA ALA A 328 12.59 4.83 -2.40
C ALA A 328 13.29 3.96 -1.34
N VAL A 329 12.65 3.75 -0.19
CA VAL A 329 13.30 3.14 0.99
C VAL A 329 12.61 1.86 1.41
N PHE A 330 13.12 0.72 0.94
CA PHE A 330 12.65 -0.63 1.25
C PHE A 330 13.38 -1.29 2.43
N SER A 331 14.30 -0.58 3.07
CA SER A 331 15.28 -1.18 3.98
C SER A 331 14.67 -1.99 5.13
N LYS A 332 15.33 -3.11 5.50
CA LYS A 332 14.91 -4.07 6.54
C LYS A 332 13.61 -4.84 6.27
N SER A 333 13.06 -4.77 5.05
CA SER A 333 11.80 -5.43 4.70
C SER A 333 11.99 -6.88 4.25
N LEU A 334 10.90 -7.64 4.32
CA LEU A 334 10.82 -9.05 3.93
C LEU A 334 9.84 -9.22 2.77
N PHE A 335 10.34 -9.79 1.67
CA PHE A 335 9.56 -10.28 0.54
C PHE A 335 9.49 -11.81 0.63
N GLY A 336 8.39 -12.33 1.16
CA GLY A 336 8.11 -13.75 1.36
C GLY A 336 7.90 -14.49 0.04
N GLY A 337 7.03 -13.96 -0.82
CA GLY A 337 6.79 -14.46 -2.18
C GLY A 337 7.70 -13.81 -3.23
N VAL A 338 7.27 -13.87 -4.50
CA VAL A 338 8.02 -13.29 -5.64
C VAL A 338 7.97 -11.76 -5.60
N ALA A 339 9.13 -11.13 -5.71
CA ALA A 339 9.27 -9.68 -5.73
C ALA A 339 9.60 -9.19 -7.15
N ARG A 340 8.64 -8.53 -7.83
CA ARG A 340 8.80 -8.09 -9.23
C ARG A 340 9.05 -6.58 -9.30
N PHE A 341 10.30 -6.19 -9.48
CA PHE A 341 10.78 -4.81 -9.71
C PHE A 341 11.18 -4.58 -11.19
N ALA A 342 10.81 -5.48 -12.11
CA ALA A 342 11.16 -5.38 -13.53
C ALA A 342 10.75 -4.03 -14.13
N GLY A 343 11.70 -3.36 -14.79
CA GLY A 343 11.49 -2.05 -15.40
C GLY A 343 11.21 -0.88 -14.43
N VAL A 344 11.43 -1.04 -13.12
CA VAL A 344 11.36 0.08 -12.16
C VAL A 344 12.33 1.19 -12.55
N VAL A 345 11.92 2.44 -12.37
CA VAL A 345 12.79 3.61 -12.55
C VAL A 345 12.89 4.39 -11.24
N THR A 346 14.10 4.59 -10.73
CA THR A 346 14.35 5.55 -9.63
C THR A 346 15.15 6.72 -10.17
N LYS A 347 14.67 7.95 -9.97
CA LYS A 347 15.38 9.20 -10.36
C LYS A 347 16.24 9.76 -9.22
N GLN A 348 16.15 9.13 -8.05
CA GLN A 348 16.97 9.36 -6.87
C GLN A 348 17.23 8.03 -6.17
N SER A 349 17.95 8.09 -5.06
CA SER A 349 18.46 6.93 -4.29
C SER A 349 17.41 5.84 -4.01
N ALA A 350 17.84 4.57 -4.10
CA ALA A 350 17.04 3.39 -3.81
C ALA A 350 17.70 2.54 -2.71
N MET A 351 17.02 2.38 -1.57
CA MET A 351 17.59 1.77 -0.35
C MET A 351 16.96 0.43 0.00
N PHE A 352 17.57 -0.65 -0.49
CA PHE A 352 17.27 -2.05 -0.18
C PHE A 352 18.18 -2.63 0.93
N SER A 353 18.76 -1.77 1.78
CA SER A 353 19.71 -2.22 2.81
C SER A 353 19.06 -3.20 3.78
N ASN A 354 19.73 -4.31 4.06
CA ASN A 354 19.26 -5.37 4.95
C ASN A 354 17.87 -5.95 4.57
N VAL A 355 17.46 -5.85 3.30
CA VAL A 355 16.23 -6.48 2.80
C VAL A 355 16.44 -7.98 2.63
N ARG A 356 15.40 -8.77 2.91
CA ARG A 356 15.37 -10.21 2.62
C ARG A 356 14.33 -10.52 1.55
N PHE A 357 14.80 -11.07 0.44
CA PHE A 357 13.98 -11.71 -0.59
C PHE A 357 14.00 -13.21 -0.33
N ALA A 358 12.92 -13.74 0.24
CA ALA A 358 12.75 -15.16 0.49
C ALA A 358 12.34 -15.93 -0.78
N GLY A 359 11.46 -15.33 -1.60
CA GLY A 359 11.18 -15.76 -2.96
C GLY A 359 12.14 -15.14 -3.99
N ALA A 360 11.88 -15.42 -5.27
CA ALA A 360 12.66 -14.86 -6.38
C ALA A 360 12.48 -13.33 -6.49
N ALA A 361 13.54 -12.63 -6.86
CA ALA A 361 13.59 -11.18 -6.99
C ALA A 361 14.00 -10.77 -8.42
N ASP A 362 13.09 -10.13 -9.15
CA ASP A 362 13.27 -9.73 -10.54
C ASP A 362 13.41 -8.21 -10.65
N PHE A 363 14.63 -7.75 -10.90
CA PHE A 363 15.00 -6.36 -11.21
C PHE A 363 15.37 -6.19 -12.70
N SER A 364 14.88 -7.08 -13.58
CA SER A 364 15.26 -7.05 -15.00
C SER A 364 14.87 -5.73 -15.66
N GLY A 365 15.83 -5.12 -16.37
CA GLY A 365 15.65 -3.82 -17.00
C GLY A 365 15.35 -2.64 -16.07
N ALA A 366 15.51 -2.79 -14.74
CA ALA A 366 15.36 -1.67 -13.80
C ALA A 366 16.43 -0.60 -14.05
N SER A 367 16.07 0.67 -13.89
CA SER A 367 16.94 1.83 -14.09
C SER A 367 17.02 2.61 -12.78
N PHE A 368 18.13 2.47 -12.08
CA PHE A 368 18.43 3.24 -10.88
C PHE A 368 19.34 4.42 -11.20
N THR A 369 19.14 5.53 -10.48
CA THR A 369 20.06 6.67 -10.54
C THR A 369 20.45 7.15 -9.15
N GLN A 370 21.64 7.73 -9.09
CA GLN A 370 22.31 8.23 -7.89
C GLN A 370 22.92 7.12 -7.01
N TYR A 371 22.29 6.80 -5.87
CA TYR A 371 22.83 5.90 -4.85
C TYR A 371 21.91 4.71 -4.64
N GLU A 372 22.42 3.52 -4.95
CA GLU A 372 21.70 2.26 -4.75
C GLU A 372 22.35 1.47 -3.63
N ASP A 373 21.55 1.09 -2.63
CA ASP A 373 22.04 0.37 -1.47
C ASP A 373 21.34 -0.98 -1.30
N PHE A 374 21.95 -2.03 -1.84
CA PHE A 374 21.66 -3.44 -1.53
C PHE A 374 22.58 -3.97 -0.41
N GLY A 375 23.19 -3.08 0.39
CA GLY A 375 24.10 -3.44 1.47
C GLY A 375 23.47 -4.38 2.48
N GLY A 376 24.06 -5.56 2.67
CA GLY A 376 23.54 -6.62 3.53
C GLY A 376 22.20 -7.22 3.06
N ALA A 377 21.76 -6.98 1.82
CA ALA A 377 20.58 -7.62 1.26
C ALA A 377 20.80 -9.13 1.09
N ARG A 378 19.73 -9.91 1.30
CA ARG A 378 19.76 -11.38 1.23
C ARG A 378 18.72 -11.89 0.25
N PHE A 379 19.17 -12.62 -0.76
CA PHE A 379 18.37 -13.27 -1.78
C PHE A 379 18.42 -14.79 -1.52
N ASP A 380 17.35 -15.35 -0.95
CA ASP A 380 17.22 -16.79 -0.69
C ASP A 380 16.68 -17.56 -1.91
N GLY A 381 15.98 -16.86 -2.81
CA GLY A 381 15.60 -17.31 -4.16
C GLY A 381 16.47 -16.67 -5.25
N ASP A 382 16.13 -16.94 -6.50
CA ASP A 382 16.85 -16.41 -7.68
C ASP A 382 16.82 -14.88 -7.72
N ALA A 383 17.92 -14.26 -8.16
CA ALA A 383 18.04 -12.81 -8.24
C ALA A 383 18.44 -12.36 -9.66
N THR A 384 17.55 -11.67 -10.36
CA THR A 384 17.77 -11.22 -11.74
C THR A 384 17.92 -9.71 -11.81
N PHE A 385 19.13 -9.24 -12.14
CA PHE A 385 19.47 -7.87 -12.51
C PHE A 385 19.77 -7.76 -14.01
N SER A 386 19.33 -8.72 -14.83
CA SER A 386 19.60 -8.74 -16.26
C SER A 386 19.15 -7.45 -16.93
N ARG A 387 20.06 -6.81 -17.68
CA ARG A 387 19.85 -5.51 -18.33
C ARG A 387 19.51 -4.34 -17.39
N ALA A 388 19.67 -4.49 -16.07
CA ALA A 388 19.51 -3.37 -15.14
C ALA A 388 20.60 -2.31 -15.38
N SER A 389 20.27 -1.06 -15.11
CA SER A 389 21.16 0.10 -15.29
C SER A 389 21.32 0.85 -13.96
N PHE A 390 22.57 1.08 -13.56
CA PHE A 390 22.96 1.80 -12.35
C PHE A 390 23.72 3.05 -12.78
N ILE A 391 23.03 4.19 -12.75
CA ILE A 391 23.42 5.37 -13.52
C ILE A 391 23.95 6.47 -12.59
N ALA A 392 25.26 6.75 -12.71
CA ALA A 392 25.82 8.00 -12.21
C ALA A 392 25.30 9.18 -13.04
N LEU A 393 24.90 10.25 -12.37
CA LEU A 393 24.44 11.49 -12.99
C LEU A 393 25.56 12.52 -12.99
N PRO A 394 25.80 13.25 -14.11
CA PRO A 394 26.78 14.34 -14.15
C PRO A 394 26.54 15.35 -13.03
N ARG A 395 27.59 15.66 -12.25
CA ARG A 395 27.49 16.47 -11.04
C ARG A 395 27.97 17.90 -11.25
N THR A 396 27.30 18.84 -10.59
CA THR A 396 27.87 20.14 -10.27
C THR A 396 28.76 20.06 -9.01
N ARG A 397 29.60 21.08 -8.77
CA ARG A 397 30.54 21.11 -7.63
C ARG A 397 29.88 20.95 -6.26
N TYR A 398 28.60 21.31 -6.12
CA TYR A 398 27.84 21.23 -4.87
C TYR A 398 27.17 19.87 -4.63
N GLU A 399 27.09 19.01 -5.66
CA GLU A 399 26.45 17.69 -5.57
C GLU A 399 27.46 16.59 -5.26
N MET A 400 28.72 16.92 -4.92
CA MET A 400 29.75 15.94 -4.58
C MET A 400 29.56 15.28 -3.20
N ASP A 401 28.73 15.86 -2.32
CA ASP A 401 28.54 15.38 -0.94
C ASP A 401 27.71 14.07 -0.84
N PHE A 402 26.97 13.70 -1.89
CA PHE A 402 26.19 12.45 -1.93
C PHE A 402 26.93 11.37 -2.73
N PRO A 403 27.17 10.14 -2.21
CA PRO A 403 27.76 9.09 -3.02
C PRO A 403 26.88 8.78 -4.24
N GLN A 404 27.49 8.40 -5.36
CA GLN A 404 26.78 7.81 -6.50
C GLN A 404 27.50 6.51 -6.82
N GLN A 405 26.96 5.40 -6.33
CA GLN A 405 27.56 4.08 -6.38
C GLN A 405 26.47 3.04 -6.17
N ALA A 406 26.63 1.90 -6.80
CA ALA A 406 25.80 0.72 -6.55
C ALA A 406 26.48 -0.16 -5.49
N ASN A 407 25.90 -0.20 -4.29
CA ASN A 407 26.44 -0.96 -3.16
C ASN A 407 25.74 -2.33 -3.04
N PHE A 408 26.45 -3.40 -3.34
CA PHE A 408 26.09 -4.79 -3.04
C PHE A 408 26.95 -5.37 -1.89
N GLY A 409 27.51 -4.49 -1.05
CA GLY A 409 28.44 -4.87 0.01
C GLY A 409 27.80 -5.77 1.07
N ASN A 410 28.41 -6.92 1.35
CA ASN A 410 27.86 -7.99 2.20
C ASN A 410 26.53 -8.59 1.70
N ALA A 411 26.12 -8.35 0.44
CA ALA A 411 24.93 -8.99 -0.13
C ALA A 411 25.14 -10.51 -0.26
N THR A 412 24.09 -11.30 -0.03
CA THR A 412 24.15 -12.77 -0.12
C THR A 412 23.14 -13.28 -1.13
N PHE A 413 23.63 -14.03 -2.12
CA PHE A 413 22.85 -14.71 -3.16
C PHE A 413 22.92 -16.22 -2.91
N ALA A 414 21.83 -16.80 -2.41
CA ALA A 414 21.75 -18.21 -2.03
C ALA A 414 21.46 -19.14 -3.22
N GLN A 415 20.78 -18.63 -4.25
CA GLN A 415 20.58 -19.28 -5.55
C GLN A 415 21.35 -18.52 -6.65
N ASP A 416 20.99 -18.77 -7.91
CA ASP A 416 21.65 -18.18 -9.07
C ASP A 416 21.40 -16.65 -9.13
N ALA A 417 22.43 -15.92 -9.55
CA ALA A 417 22.41 -14.47 -9.67
C ALA A 417 22.76 -14.03 -11.09
N ASP A 418 21.81 -13.38 -11.78
CA ASP A 418 21.98 -12.95 -13.17
C ASP A 418 22.12 -11.43 -13.29
N PHE A 419 23.35 -10.95 -13.47
CA PHE A 419 23.71 -9.58 -13.82
C PHE A 419 24.01 -9.44 -15.32
N SER A 420 23.57 -10.38 -16.17
CA SER A 420 23.89 -10.37 -17.60
C SER A 420 23.44 -9.06 -18.27
N LYS A 421 24.35 -8.47 -19.05
CA LYS A 421 24.13 -7.21 -19.78
C LYS A 421 23.71 -6.02 -18.89
N ALA A 422 23.93 -6.11 -17.57
CA ALA A 422 23.75 -4.97 -16.68
C ALA A 422 24.78 -3.87 -16.99
N THR A 423 24.43 -2.62 -16.75
CA THR A 423 25.28 -1.45 -17.03
C THR A 423 25.48 -0.62 -15.77
N PHE A 424 26.72 -0.44 -15.36
CA PHE A 424 27.12 0.33 -14.18
C PHE A 424 27.97 1.52 -14.63
N THR A 425 27.33 2.68 -14.81
CA THR A 425 28.04 3.97 -14.98
C THR A 425 28.35 4.64 -13.64
N ALA A 426 27.81 4.11 -12.54
CA ALA A 426 28.35 4.35 -11.22
C ALA A 426 29.39 3.28 -10.86
N HIS A 427 30.32 3.59 -9.95
CA HIS A 427 31.16 2.56 -9.34
C HIS A 427 30.30 1.52 -8.63
N VAL A 428 30.64 0.23 -8.78
CA VAL A 428 29.90 -0.86 -8.13
C VAL A 428 30.78 -1.62 -7.13
N GLY A 429 30.25 -1.81 -5.92
CA GLY A 429 30.93 -2.51 -4.83
C GLY A 429 30.24 -3.83 -4.49
N PHE A 430 30.88 -4.95 -4.79
CA PHE A 430 30.52 -6.30 -4.35
C PHE A 430 31.40 -6.77 -3.17
N TYR A 431 31.95 -5.84 -2.39
CA TYR A 431 32.83 -6.16 -1.26
C TYR A 431 32.12 -7.08 -0.25
N LYS A 432 32.71 -8.22 0.09
CA LYS A 432 32.08 -9.27 0.91
C LYS A 432 30.77 -9.86 0.37
N ALA A 433 30.42 -9.64 -0.90
CA ALA A 433 29.26 -10.29 -1.50
C ALA A 433 29.50 -11.81 -1.58
N THR A 434 28.46 -12.61 -1.34
CA THR A 434 28.54 -14.07 -1.38
C THR A 434 27.61 -14.63 -2.44
N PHE A 435 28.18 -15.33 -3.42
CA PHE A 435 27.47 -16.07 -4.47
C PHE A 435 27.57 -17.58 -4.15
N ALA A 436 26.46 -18.18 -3.71
CA ALA A 436 26.41 -19.57 -3.25
C ALA A 436 26.14 -20.59 -4.37
N ARG A 437 25.57 -20.14 -5.50
CA ARG A 437 25.37 -20.88 -6.77
C ARG A 437 26.06 -20.15 -7.93
N GLU A 438 25.57 -20.29 -9.16
CA GLU A 438 26.16 -19.65 -10.34
C GLU A 438 25.93 -18.13 -10.31
N VAL A 439 26.89 -17.37 -10.81
CA VAL A 439 26.72 -15.94 -11.09
C VAL A 439 27.11 -15.61 -12.52
N SER A 440 26.27 -14.84 -13.20
CA SER A 440 26.53 -14.36 -14.56
C SER A 440 26.68 -12.84 -14.57
N PHE A 441 27.87 -12.37 -14.93
CA PHE A 441 28.12 -10.99 -15.37
C PHE A 441 28.23 -10.93 -16.90
N ASN A 442 27.73 -11.94 -17.61
CA ASN A 442 27.94 -12.09 -19.05
C ASN A 442 27.43 -10.85 -19.82
N GLY A 443 28.31 -10.19 -20.56
CA GLY A 443 27.96 -8.98 -21.29
C GLY A 443 27.80 -7.71 -20.43
N ALA A 444 28.08 -7.74 -19.13
CA ALA A 444 27.93 -6.56 -18.26
C ALA A 444 28.99 -5.48 -18.55
N SER A 445 28.60 -4.21 -18.38
CA SER A 445 29.48 -3.06 -18.62
C SER A 445 29.68 -2.29 -17.33
N PHE A 446 30.94 -2.02 -16.95
CA PHE A 446 31.32 -1.37 -15.71
C PHE A 446 32.20 -0.14 -15.98
N GLU A 447 32.03 0.93 -15.21
CA GLU A 447 33.06 1.97 -15.11
C GLU A 447 34.24 1.54 -14.23
N GLY A 448 33.92 0.90 -13.10
CA GLY A 448 34.87 0.21 -12.22
C GLY A 448 34.12 -0.67 -11.21
N ALA A 449 34.66 -1.86 -10.93
CA ALA A 449 34.01 -2.87 -10.11
C ALA A 449 34.96 -3.44 -9.03
N TYR A 450 34.46 -3.54 -7.79
CA TYR A 450 35.24 -3.96 -6.63
C TYR A 450 34.67 -5.23 -6.00
N PHE A 451 35.43 -6.32 -6.05
CA PHE A 451 35.07 -7.67 -5.57
C PHE A 451 35.94 -8.13 -4.38
N ALA A 452 36.68 -7.24 -3.73
CA ALA A 452 37.52 -7.59 -2.59
C ALA A 452 36.71 -8.32 -1.49
N ASP A 453 37.24 -9.42 -0.99
CA ASP A 453 36.60 -10.30 0.01
C ASP A 453 35.25 -10.95 -0.43
N ALA A 454 34.86 -10.82 -1.70
CA ALA A 454 33.70 -11.53 -2.27
C ALA A 454 33.96 -13.03 -2.37
N THR A 455 32.91 -13.86 -2.28
CA THR A 455 33.00 -15.32 -2.32
C THR A 455 32.19 -15.90 -3.47
N PHE A 456 32.83 -16.70 -4.33
CA PHE A 456 32.26 -17.39 -5.49
C PHE A 456 32.30 -18.91 -5.25
N SER A 457 31.14 -19.52 -5.00
CA SER A 457 31.07 -20.91 -4.54
C SER A 457 30.92 -21.93 -5.68
N GLN A 458 30.36 -21.49 -6.80
CA GLN A 458 30.22 -22.22 -8.07
C GLN A 458 30.58 -21.26 -9.22
N LYS A 459 30.25 -21.62 -10.45
CA LYS A 459 30.55 -20.90 -11.69
C LYS A 459 30.39 -19.38 -11.61
N ALA A 460 31.34 -18.67 -12.23
CA ALA A 460 31.30 -17.22 -12.38
C ALA A 460 31.63 -16.85 -13.84
N ASP A 461 30.61 -16.39 -14.58
CA ASP A 461 30.72 -16.02 -16.00
C ASP A 461 30.90 -14.52 -16.16
N PHE A 462 32.16 -14.08 -16.29
CA PHE A 462 32.57 -12.72 -16.63
C PHE A 462 32.96 -12.59 -18.11
N ARG A 463 32.32 -13.34 -19.02
CA ARG A 463 32.60 -13.19 -20.45
C ARG A 463 31.93 -11.97 -21.05
N GLN A 464 32.54 -11.41 -22.09
CA GLN A 464 32.04 -10.24 -22.81
C GLN A 464 31.82 -9.02 -21.90
N THR A 465 32.54 -8.90 -20.79
CA THR A 465 32.44 -7.73 -19.91
C THR A 465 33.25 -6.54 -20.44
N SER A 466 32.93 -5.31 -20.04
CA SER A 466 33.79 -4.15 -20.29
C SER A 466 34.04 -3.31 -19.04
N PHE A 467 35.20 -2.67 -18.98
CA PHE A 467 35.68 -1.86 -17.87
C PHE A 467 36.23 -0.53 -18.41
N ALA A 468 35.54 0.59 -18.13
CA ALA A 468 35.78 1.85 -18.83
C ALA A 468 36.95 2.69 -18.29
N TYR A 469 37.17 2.70 -16.96
CA TYR A 469 38.15 3.60 -16.32
C TYR A 469 39.21 2.92 -15.47
N VAL A 470 38.92 1.73 -14.92
CA VAL A 470 39.85 0.97 -14.08
C VAL A 470 39.68 -0.53 -14.27
N GLU A 471 40.74 -1.31 -14.05
CA GLU A 471 40.66 -2.77 -13.96
C GLU A 471 39.78 -3.22 -12.78
N PRO A 472 39.06 -4.36 -12.89
CA PRO A 472 38.29 -4.90 -11.79
C PRO A 472 39.19 -5.34 -10.63
N SER A 473 38.89 -4.87 -9.42
CA SER A 473 39.69 -5.15 -8.23
C SER A 473 39.17 -6.37 -7.47
N PHE A 474 40.02 -7.37 -7.26
CA PHE A 474 39.74 -8.58 -6.46
C PHE A 474 40.51 -8.62 -5.13
N GLU A 475 41.34 -7.62 -4.83
CA GLU A 475 42.10 -7.45 -3.58
C GLU A 475 42.07 -5.97 -3.13
N ALA A 476 41.93 -5.73 -1.81
CA ALA A 476 42.03 -4.39 -1.23
C ALA A 476 43.50 -3.96 -1.02
N LEU A 477 43.94 -2.89 -1.69
CA LEU A 477 45.33 -2.39 -1.63
C LEU A 477 45.84 -2.12 -0.20
N GLU A 478 44.99 -1.62 0.69
CA GLU A 478 45.39 -1.23 2.06
C GLU A 478 45.45 -2.41 3.04
N ARG A 479 44.86 -3.56 2.70
CA ARG A 479 44.72 -4.72 3.60
C ARG A 479 44.86 -6.03 2.82
N ARG A 480 46.11 -6.52 2.71
CA ARG A 480 46.55 -7.76 2.03
C ARG A 480 45.84 -9.08 2.42
N LEU A 481 44.87 -9.02 3.34
CA LEU A 481 44.04 -10.12 3.83
C LEU A 481 42.64 -10.15 3.21
N GLN A 482 42.21 -9.08 2.51
CA GLN A 482 40.86 -8.97 1.93
C GLN A 482 40.90 -9.27 0.42
N ARG A 483 40.74 -10.55 0.10
CA ARG A 483 40.88 -11.14 -1.25
C ARG A 483 39.60 -11.83 -1.67
N ALA A 484 39.23 -11.73 -2.94
CA ALA A 484 38.15 -12.53 -3.49
C ALA A 484 38.48 -14.02 -3.39
N ARG A 485 37.48 -14.82 -3.06
CA ARG A 485 37.59 -16.25 -2.71
C ARG A 485 36.80 -17.09 -3.71
N PHE A 486 37.47 -17.98 -4.42
CA PHE A 486 36.88 -18.92 -5.38
C PHE A 486 36.93 -20.34 -4.83
N SER A 487 35.88 -21.13 -5.04
CA SER A 487 35.77 -22.49 -4.49
C SER A 487 36.66 -23.48 -5.24
N ALA A 488 37.59 -24.13 -4.53
CA ALA A 488 38.39 -25.22 -5.06
C ALA A 488 37.58 -26.50 -5.37
N GLN A 489 36.27 -26.52 -5.09
CA GLN A 489 35.35 -27.62 -5.43
C GLN A 489 34.68 -27.42 -6.80
N ALA A 490 34.56 -26.20 -7.33
CA ALA A 490 34.01 -25.93 -8.67
C ALA A 490 34.86 -26.57 -9.80
N ASP A 491 34.37 -26.65 -11.04
CA ASP A 491 35.22 -26.97 -12.19
C ASP A 491 36.11 -25.74 -12.52
N PRO A 492 37.44 -25.86 -12.69
CA PRO A 492 38.28 -24.78 -13.18
C PRO A 492 37.80 -24.12 -14.48
N ARG A 493 37.00 -24.82 -15.29
CA ARG A 493 36.41 -24.30 -16.53
C ARG A 493 35.16 -23.45 -16.32
N ASP A 494 34.60 -23.43 -15.10
CA ASP A 494 33.41 -22.65 -14.75
C ASP A 494 33.75 -21.21 -14.30
N TYR A 495 35.03 -20.88 -14.15
CA TYR A 495 35.50 -19.51 -13.93
C TYR A 495 35.99 -18.91 -15.25
N LEU A 496 35.17 -18.02 -15.81
CA LEU A 496 35.32 -17.52 -17.17
C LEU A 496 35.56 -16.01 -17.14
N PHE A 497 36.78 -15.57 -17.45
CA PHE A 497 37.18 -14.16 -17.45
C PHE A 497 37.54 -13.71 -18.86
N GLU A 498 36.70 -12.88 -19.49
CA GLU A 498 36.94 -12.38 -20.85
C GLU A 498 36.36 -10.96 -20.99
N ALA A 499 37.25 -9.97 -21.11
CA ALA A 499 36.84 -8.61 -21.46
C ALA A 499 36.62 -8.49 -22.98
N ARG A 500 35.71 -7.62 -23.41
CA ARG A 500 35.48 -7.33 -24.83
C ARG A 500 36.72 -6.71 -25.49
N PRO A 501 36.97 -6.94 -26.79
CA PRO A 501 38.09 -6.33 -27.51
C PRO A 501 38.14 -4.80 -27.47
N GLU A 502 36.98 -4.15 -27.35
CA GLU A 502 36.84 -2.68 -27.29
C GLU A 502 36.99 -2.11 -25.86
N SER A 503 37.18 -2.97 -24.86
CA SER A 503 37.31 -2.57 -23.46
C SER A 503 38.72 -2.01 -23.18
N PRO A 504 38.88 -0.78 -22.66
CA PRO A 504 40.21 -0.22 -22.38
C PRO A 504 40.91 -0.91 -21.20
N HIS A 505 40.15 -1.50 -20.28
CA HIS A 505 40.66 -2.33 -19.19
C HIS A 505 40.05 -3.74 -19.23
N GLY A 506 40.70 -4.72 -18.61
CA GLY A 506 40.29 -6.12 -18.63
C GLY A 506 40.80 -6.90 -17.42
N PHE A 507 40.82 -8.22 -17.52
CA PHE A 507 41.30 -9.09 -16.44
C PHE A 507 42.80 -9.36 -16.58
N SER A 508 43.56 -8.97 -15.56
CA SER A 508 44.89 -9.51 -15.30
C SER A 508 44.71 -10.84 -14.54
N CYS A 509 44.99 -11.98 -15.18
CA CYS A 509 44.81 -13.31 -14.60
C CYS A 509 46.15 -14.04 -14.38
N GLY A 510 46.23 -14.76 -13.27
CA GLY A 510 47.33 -15.63 -12.89
C GLY A 510 46.85 -17.04 -12.54
N THR A 511 47.74 -17.88 -12.01
CA THR A 511 47.40 -19.24 -11.57
C THR A 511 47.39 -19.38 -10.05
N ALA A 512 46.37 -20.04 -9.51
CA ALA A 512 46.30 -20.49 -8.13
C ALA A 512 46.10 -22.01 -8.06
N GLU A 513 46.65 -22.66 -7.04
CA GLU A 513 46.51 -24.11 -6.83
C GLU A 513 46.00 -24.43 -5.42
N LEU A 514 45.00 -25.31 -5.34
CA LEU A 514 44.53 -25.90 -4.07
C LEU A 514 43.99 -27.29 -4.34
N LEU A 515 44.18 -28.23 -3.40
CA LEU A 515 43.75 -29.63 -3.53
C LEU A 515 44.25 -30.34 -4.81
N ASN A 516 45.47 -30.02 -5.26
CA ASN A 516 46.07 -30.50 -6.52
C ASN A 516 45.25 -30.14 -7.79
N ARG A 517 44.52 -29.01 -7.75
CA ARG A 517 43.76 -28.46 -8.87
C ARG A 517 44.25 -27.05 -9.16
N THR A 518 44.68 -26.80 -10.39
CA THR A 518 45.09 -25.47 -10.86
C THR A 518 43.89 -24.73 -11.44
N PHE A 519 43.73 -23.47 -11.06
CA PHE A 519 42.69 -22.56 -11.55
C PHE A 519 43.35 -21.30 -12.14
N VAL A 520 42.74 -20.74 -13.18
CA VAL A 520 43.09 -19.41 -13.72
C VAL A 520 42.14 -18.41 -13.10
N LEU A 521 42.66 -17.47 -12.30
CA LEU A 521 41.88 -16.49 -11.54
C LEU A 521 42.46 -15.08 -11.72
N PRO A 522 41.69 -14.01 -11.47
CA PRO A 522 42.21 -12.65 -11.41
C PRO A 522 43.32 -12.53 -10.37
N LEU A 523 44.36 -11.73 -10.66
CA LEU A 523 45.49 -11.53 -9.76
C LEU A 523 45.04 -11.08 -8.37
N GLY A 524 45.68 -11.63 -7.34
CA GLY A 524 45.36 -11.36 -5.94
C GLY A 524 44.17 -12.14 -5.38
N ALA A 525 43.32 -12.75 -6.21
CA ALA A 525 42.28 -13.68 -5.74
C ALA A 525 42.88 -15.00 -5.24
N VAL A 526 42.15 -15.72 -4.39
CA VAL A 526 42.57 -16.99 -3.76
C VAL A 526 41.52 -18.09 -3.94
N LEU A 527 41.97 -19.34 -3.90
CA LEU A 527 41.10 -20.50 -3.74
C LEU A 527 40.84 -20.76 -2.25
N TYR A 528 39.66 -21.28 -1.92
CA TYR A 528 39.36 -21.86 -0.61
C TYR A 528 38.75 -23.26 -0.76
N ASP A 529 38.93 -24.12 0.24
CA ASP A 529 38.16 -25.37 0.34
C ASP A 529 36.89 -25.13 1.19
N PRO A 530 35.68 -25.21 0.62
CA PRO A 530 34.42 -25.13 1.38
C PRO A 530 34.34 -26.13 2.55
N GLY A 531 34.97 -27.31 2.42
CA GLY A 531 35.05 -28.33 3.47
C GLY A 531 36.05 -28.01 4.60
N SER A 532 36.61 -26.81 4.64
CA SER A 532 37.62 -26.37 5.61
C SER A 532 37.15 -25.28 6.58
N TRP A 533 35.85 -24.94 6.54
CA TRP A 533 35.25 -23.94 7.43
C TRP A 533 35.42 -24.31 8.91
N ASN A 534 35.83 -23.35 9.72
CA ASN A 534 35.95 -23.48 11.17
C ASN A 534 34.95 -22.55 11.87
N GLU A 535 34.00 -23.14 12.59
CA GLU A 535 32.92 -22.39 13.26
C GLU A 535 33.42 -21.52 14.42
N GLU A 536 34.44 -21.94 15.17
CA GLU A 536 35.00 -21.17 16.29
C GLU A 536 35.72 -19.90 15.83
N LYS A 537 36.41 -19.99 14.68
CA LYS A 537 37.21 -18.89 14.12
C LYS A 537 36.50 -18.07 13.05
N GLN A 538 35.38 -18.57 12.50
CA GLN A 538 34.65 -17.98 11.38
C GLN A 538 35.54 -17.77 10.13
N GLU A 539 36.45 -18.72 9.87
CA GLU A 539 37.38 -18.67 8.74
C GLU A 539 37.54 -20.05 8.06
N TYR A 540 37.97 -20.05 6.79
CA TYR A 540 38.38 -21.27 6.09
C TYR A 540 39.83 -21.61 6.44
N THR A 541 40.07 -22.83 6.92
CA THR A 541 41.42 -23.28 7.33
C THR A 541 42.32 -23.71 6.18
N ARG A 542 41.78 -23.89 4.97
CA ARG A 542 42.54 -24.24 3.76
C ARG A 542 42.22 -23.24 2.65
N ILE A 543 43.17 -22.34 2.42
CA ILE A 543 43.16 -21.27 1.41
C ILE A 543 44.48 -21.37 0.62
N SER A 544 44.48 -21.08 -0.67
CA SER A 544 45.70 -21.06 -1.49
C SER A 544 46.54 -19.79 -1.27
N GLU A 545 47.78 -19.81 -1.76
CA GLU A 545 48.44 -18.56 -2.11
C GLU A 545 47.63 -17.80 -3.18
N PRO A 546 47.75 -16.47 -3.28
CA PRO A 546 47.07 -15.68 -4.30
C PRO A 546 47.51 -16.06 -5.72
N ALA A 547 46.62 -15.88 -6.69
CA ALA A 547 46.97 -15.99 -8.10
C ALA A 547 48.06 -14.97 -8.48
N GLN A 548 49.14 -15.47 -9.09
CA GLN A 548 50.33 -14.75 -9.58
C GLN A 548 50.51 -14.95 -11.08
#